data_AF-A0A955RCK7-F1
#
_entry.id   AF-A0A955RCK7-F1
#
_cell.length_a   1.000
_cell.length_b   1.000
_cell.length_c   1.000
_cell.angle_alpha   90.00
_cell.angle_beta   90.00
_cell.angle_gamma   90.00
#
_symmetry.space_group_name_H-M   'P 1'
#
loop_
_entity.id
_entity.type
_entity.pdbx_description
1 polymer ?
#
loop_
_entity_poly.entity_id
_entity_poly.type
_entity_poly.pdbx_seq_one_letter_code
_entity_poly.pdbx_strand_id
1 'polypeptide(L)'
;MATSYEAIDALVARLGKASWKERDPIKAELEALAATFPDRKAVLDHLEQAKRTIGDLEARWEVDEVIEKLTPPPVAAEPEEEQVEDPNRPLTAADLNVVYDDPRGFMLHKTKVGERWFATQVDPRSGQPQTFELRPEEVTQLKQQLQGSPYWLLGAGA
;
A
#
# COMPACT_ATOMS: atom_id res chain seq x y z
N MET A 1 -23.11 26.28 -20.12
CA MET A 1 -22.03 27.27 -20.40
C MET A 1 -20.73 26.50 -20.41
N ALA A 2 -19.83 26.75 -21.36
CA ALA A 2 -18.56 26.04 -21.44
C ALA A 2 -17.70 26.40 -20.22
N THR A 3 -17.49 25.46 -19.32
CA THR A 3 -16.46 25.50 -18.30
C THR A 3 -15.11 25.52 -19.01
N SER A 4 -14.43 26.66 -18.96
CA SER A 4 -13.14 26.87 -19.63
C SER A 4 -12.04 26.99 -18.59
N TYR A 5 -10.88 26.39 -18.88
CA TYR A 5 -9.68 26.50 -18.05
C TYR A 5 -9.20 27.95 -17.92
N GLU A 6 -9.51 28.81 -18.89
CA GLU A 6 -9.25 30.25 -18.82
C GLU A 6 -9.97 30.94 -17.65
N ALA A 7 -11.17 30.48 -17.28
CA ALA A 7 -11.89 31.00 -16.12
C ALA A 7 -11.23 30.61 -14.79
N ILE A 8 -10.62 29.42 -14.73
CA ILE A 8 -9.79 28.99 -13.60
C ILE A 8 -8.54 29.88 -13.50
N ASP A 9 -7.85 30.11 -14.61
CA ASP A 9 -6.66 30.96 -14.65
C ASP A 9 -6.94 32.39 -14.21
N ALA A 10 -8.08 32.95 -14.64
CA ALA A 10 -8.52 34.27 -14.23
C ALA A 10 -8.75 34.37 -12.71
N LEU A 11 -9.35 33.33 -12.11
CA LEU A 11 -9.58 33.27 -10.66
C LEU A 11 -8.27 33.10 -9.87
N VAL A 12 -7.35 32.26 -10.35
CA VAL A 12 -6.03 32.09 -9.74
C VAL A 12 -5.20 33.38 -9.82
N ALA A 13 -5.22 34.07 -10.97
CA ALA A 13 -4.55 35.35 -11.13
C ALA A 13 -5.15 36.45 -10.25
N ARG A 14 -6.48 36.42 -10.03
CA ARG A 14 -7.18 37.32 -9.10
C ARG A 14 -6.79 37.01 -7.65
N LEU A 15 -6.72 35.73 -7.28
CA LEU A 15 -6.29 35.28 -5.96
C LEU A 15 -4.87 35.75 -5.63
N GLY A 16 -3.95 35.66 -6.60
CA GLY A 16 -2.56 36.13 -6.46
C GLY A 16 -2.40 37.65 -6.27
N LYS A 17 -3.44 38.44 -6.54
CA LYS A 17 -3.47 39.90 -6.36
C LYS A 17 -4.39 40.35 -5.23
N ALA A 18 -5.23 39.46 -4.71
CA ALA A 18 -6.23 39.74 -3.70
C ALA A 18 -5.62 39.82 -2.30
N SER A 19 -6.17 40.69 -1.47
CA SER A 19 -5.84 40.74 -0.04
C SER A 19 -6.45 39.55 0.69
N TRP A 20 -5.92 39.18 1.87
CA TRP A 20 -6.40 38.03 2.65
C TRP A 20 -7.92 38.00 2.89
N LYS A 21 -8.56 39.16 3.05
CA LYS A 21 -10.03 39.27 3.22
C LYS A 21 -10.83 38.94 1.97
N GLU A 22 -10.22 39.08 0.81
CA GLU A 22 -10.84 38.89 -0.50
C GLU A 22 -10.53 37.51 -1.08
N ARG A 23 -9.62 36.75 -0.46
CA ARG A 23 -9.23 35.41 -0.91
C ARG A 23 -10.32 34.37 -0.68
N ASP A 24 -11.00 34.41 0.46
CA ASP A 24 -12.08 33.49 0.81
C ASP A 24 -13.21 33.41 -0.25
N PRO A 25 -13.81 34.53 -0.71
CA PRO A 25 -14.84 34.45 -1.75
C PRO A 25 -14.29 33.95 -3.09
N ILE A 26 -13.04 34.28 -3.43
CA ILE A 26 -12.40 33.83 -4.67
C ILE A 26 -12.15 32.31 -4.63
N LYS A 27 -11.75 31.76 -3.47
CA LYS A 27 -11.62 30.32 -3.27
C LYS A 27 -12.94 29.60 -3.42
N ALA A 28 -14.01 30.11 -2.84
CA ALA A 28 -15.34 29.52 -2.97
C ALA A 28 -15.80 29.50 -4.44
N GLU A 29 -15.54 30.57 -5.20
CA GLU A 29 -15.80 30.61 -6.65
C GLU A 29 -14.94 29.59 -7.41
N LEU A 30 -13.66 29.46 -7.06
CA LEU A 30 -12.72 28.52 -7.67
C LEU A 30 -13.12 27.06 -7.41
N GLU A 31 -13.50 26.73 -6.17
CA GLU A 31 -14.00 25.42 -5.77
C GLU A 31 -15.29 25.07 -6.52
N ALA A 32 -16.26 25.99 -6.54
CA ALA A 32 -17.53 25.78 -7.24
C ALA A 32 -17.32 25.58 -8.75
N LEU A 33 -16.43 26.37 -9.36
CA LEU A 33 -16.10 26.24 -10.77
C LEU A 33 -15.38 24.91 -11.04
N ALA A 34 -14.37 24.56 -10.26
CA ALA A 34 -13.63 23.30 -10.41
C ALA A 34 -14.54 22.06 -10.25
N ALA A 35 -15.52 22.11 -9.34
CA ALA A 35 -16.48 21.03 -9.13
C ALA A 35 -17.42 20.79 -10.34
N THR A 36 -17.58 21.76 -11.23
CA THR A 36 -18.43 21.64 -12.43
C THR A 36 -17.72 20.96 -13.62
N PHE A 37 -16.41 20.70 -13.53
CA PHE A 37 -15.68 20.00 -14.58
C PHE A 37 -15.87 18.47 -14.49
N PRO A 38 -16.05 17.79 -15.63
CA PRO A 38 -16.17 16.33 -15.66
C PRO A 38 -14.82 15.64 -15.39
N ASP A 39 -13.70 16.24 -15.80
CA ASP A 39 -12.36 15.71 -15.59
C ASP A 39 -11.66 16.43 -14.43
N ARG A 40 -11.79 15.86 -13.23
CA ARG A 40 -11.16 16.41 -12.02
C ARG A 40 -9.65 16.37 -12.08
N LYS A 41 -9.05 15.33 -12.70
CA LYS A 41 -7.60 15.18 -12.75
C LYS A 41 -6.98 16.30 -13.58
N ALA A 42 -7.55 16.56 -14.76
CA ALA A 42 -7.10 17.66 -15.60
C ALA A 42 -7.24 19.03 -14.90
N VAL A 43 -8.27 19.23 -14.08
CA VAL A 43 -8.43 20.46 -13.28
C VAL A 43 -7.39 20.58 -12.17
N LEU A 44 -7.09 19.50 -11.44
CA LEU A 44 -6.05 19.50 -10.42
C LEU A 44 -4.67 19.79 -11.02
N ASP A 45 -4.32 19.11 -12.12
CA ASP A 45 -3.06 19.34 -12.85
C ASP A 45 -2.96 20.79 -13.34
N HIS A 46 -4.08 21.37 -13.78
CA HIS A 46 -4.15 22.76 -14.23
C HIS A 46 -4.00 23.75 -13.08
N LEU A 47 -4.64 23.51 -11.93
CA LEU A 47 -4.48 24.32 -10.72
C LEU A 47 -3.04 24.27 -10.18
N GLU A 48 -2.40 23.10 -10.20
CA GLU A 48 -0.99 22.96 -9.82
C GLU A 48 -0.06 23.77 -10.74
N GLN A 49 -0.33 23.78 -12.06
CA GLN A 49 0.44 24.58 -13.02
C GLN A 49 0.21 26.07 -12.81
N ALA A 50 -1.04 26.50 -12.64
CA ALA A 50 -1.38 27.90 -12.39
C ALA A 50 -0.76 28.42 -11.09
N LYS A 51 -0.71 27.60 -10.03
CA LYS A 51 -0.04 27.92 -8.76
C LYS A 51 1.42 28.31 -8.95
N ARG A 52 2.15 27.68 -9.87
CA ARG A 52 3.58 27.96 -10.13
C ARG A 52 3.82 29.38 -10.65
N THR A 53 2.82 29.99 -11.25
CA THR A 53 2.91 31.37 -11.77
C THR A 53 2.65 32.45 -10.71
N ILE A 54 2.08 32.08 -9.56
CA ILE A 54 1.85 33.01 -8.45
C ILE A 54 3.20 33.30 -7.78
N GLY A 55 3.55 34.57 -7.61
CA GLY A 55 4.79 34.96 -6.90
C GLY A 55 4.64 34.95 -5.37
N ASP A 56 3.43 35.16 -4.87
CA ASP A 56 3.10 35.22 -3.44
C ASP A 56 2.89 33.83 -2.83
N LEU A 57 3.53 33.54 -1.70
CA LEU A 57 3.50 32.22 -1.06
C LEU A 57 2.15 31.93 -0.43
N GLU A 58 1.52 32.92 0.19
CA GLU A 58 0.23 32.74 0.85
C GLU A 58 -0.86 32.42 -0.18
N ALA A 59 -0.90 33.16 -1.30
CA ALA A 59 -1.81 32.84 -2.39
C ALA A 59 -1.56 31.45 -3.01
N ARG A 60 -0.33 30.92 -2.96
CA ARG A 60 -0.06 29.52 -3.35
C ARG A 60 -0.69 28.53 -2.38
N TRP A 61 -0.62 28.79 -1.07
CA TRP A 61 -1.25 27.94 -0.07
C TRP A 61 -2.77 27.92 -0.18
N GLU A 62 -3.39 29.05 -0.55
CA GLU A 62 -4.82 29.07 -0.82
C GLU A 62 -5.23 28.16 -1.99
N VAL A 63 -4.42 28.11 -3.06
CA VAL A 63 -4.65 27.18 -4.19
C VAL A 63 -4.44 25.73 -3.73
N ASP A 64 -3.45 25.48 -2.87
CA ASP A 64 -3.22 24.14 -2.31
C ASP A 64 -4.40 23.66 -1.45
N GLU A 65 -5.02 24.54 -0.67
CA GLU A 65 -6.23 24.19 0.09
C GLU A 65 -7.40 23.82 -0.85
N VAL A 66 -7.55 24.55 -1.97
CA VAL A 66 -8.57 24.23 -2.98
C VAL A 66 -8.27 22.90 -3.66
N ILE A 67 -7.01 22.63 -4.00
CA ILE A 67 -6.56 21.33 -4.54
C ILE A 67 -6.87 20.21 -3.53
N GLU A 68 -6.56 20.40 -2.24
CA GLU A 68 -6.82 19.41 -1.19
C GLU A 68 -8.31 19.11 -1.02
N LYS A 69 -9.16 20.14 -1.05
CA LYS A 69 -10.62 19.97 -0.96
C LYS A 69 -11.23 19.27 -2.18
N LEU A 70 -10.68 19.53 -3.36
CA LEU A 70 -11.15 18.94 -4.63
C LEU A 70 -10.59 17.54 -4.86
N THR A 71 -9.41 17.27 -4.32
CA THR A 71 -8.84 15.93 -4.27
C THR A 71 -9.72 15.13 -3.33
N PRO A 72 -10.46 14.11 -3.82
CA PRO A 72 -11.17 13.24 -2.91
C PRO A 72 -10.13 12.74 -1.90
N PRO A 73 -10.47 12.64 -0.59
CA PRO A 73 -9.58 11.97 0.34
C PRO A 73 -9.18 10.66 -0.36
N PRO A 74 -7.87 10.32 -0.41
CA PRO A 74 -7.48 9.04 -0.97
C PRO A 74 -8.43 8.05 -0.33
N VAL A 75 -9.27 7.38 -1.15
CA VAL A 75 -10.26 6.43 -0.65
C VAL A 75 -9.44 5.65 0.35
N ALA A 76 -9.73 5.82 1.65
CA ALA A 76 -9.03 5.09 2.69
C ALA A 76 -9.16 3.68 2.18
N ALA A 77 -8.04 3.11 1.70
CA ALA A 77 -8.07 1.89 0.92
C ALA A 77 -9.06 1.02 1.66
N GLU A 78 -10.22 0.71 1.05
CA GLU A 78 -11.31 0.01 1.74
C GLU A 78 -10.63 -1.03 2.59
N PRO A 79 -10.68 -0.91 3.93
CA PRO A 79 -9.63 -1.42 4.82
C PRO A 79 -9.26 -2.78 4.31
N GLU A 80 -8.10 -2.85 3.62
CA GLU A 80 -7.70 -3.92 2.69
C GLU A 80 -8.50 -5.14 3.06
N GLU A 81 -9.68 -5.38 2.39
CA GLU A 81 -10.77 -6.22 2.94
C GLU A 81 -10.10 -7.26 3.79
N GLU A 82 -10.14 -7.12 5.13
CA GLU A 82 -9.27 -7.88 6.03
C GLU A 82 -9.48 -9.31 5.60
N GLN A 83 -8.54 -9.80 4.78
CA GLN A 83 -8.83 -10.94 3.93
C GLN A 83 -9.01 -11.96 5.01
N VAL A 84 -10.25 -12.42 5.21
CA VAL A 84 -10.54 -13.47 6.14
C VAL A 84 -9.76 -14.60 5.52
N GLU A 85 -8.51 -14.76 5.98
CA GLU A 85 -7.51 -15.54 5.31
C GLU A 85 -8.10 -16.92 5.33
N ASP A 86 -8.63 -17.34 4.19
CA ASP A 86 -9.27 -18.62 4.10
C ASP A 86 -8.19 -19.60 4.52
N PRO A 87 -8.33 -20.30 5.66
CA PRO A 87 -7.26 -21.16 6.18
C PRO A 87 -6.93 -22.30 5.19
N ASN A 88 -7.74 -22.44 4.12
CA ASN A 88 -7.56 -23.37 3.02
C ASN A 88 -7.01 -22.73 1.72
N ARG A 89 -6.68 -21.44 1.68
CA ARG A 89 -6.01 -20.84 0.51
C ARG A 89 -4.70 -21.61 0.24
N PRO A 90 -4.38 -21.93 -1.03
CA PRO A 90 -3.11 -22.56 -1.37
C PRO A 90 -1.96 -21.63 -0.96
N LEU A 91 -1.16 -22.10 0.00
CA LEU A 91 0.00 -21.37 0.52
C LEU A 91 1.04 -21.19 -0.59
N THR A 92 1.53 -19.97 -0.75
CA THR A 92 2.62 -19.67 -1.69
C THR A 92 3.96 -19.66 -0.96
N ALA A 93 5.07 -19.81 -1.69
CA ALA A 93 6.41 -19.81 -1.09
C ALA A 93 6.74 -18.51 -0.33
N ALA A 94 6.04 -17.40 -0.63
CA ALA A 94 6.19 -16.14 0.08
C ALA A 94 5.60 -16.16 1.51
N ASP A 95 4.68 -17.08 1.79
CA ASP A 95 3.96 -17.20 3.06
C ASP A 95 4.67 -18.12 4.06
N LEU A 96 5.79 -18.73 3.63
CA LEU A 96 6.57 -19.71 4.37
C LEU A 96 7.87 -19.09 4.88
N ASN A 97 8.11 -19.19 6.18
CA ASN A 97 9.38 -18.89 6.82
C ASN A 97 10.19 -20.17 6.98
N VAL A 98 11.38 -20.22 6.39
CA VAL A 98 12.34 -21.31 6.64
C VAL A 98 12.88 -21.16 8.06
N VAL A 99 12.66 -22.16 8.90
CA VAL A 99 13.08 -22.16 10.31
C VAL A 99 14.21 -23.16 10.59
N TYR A 100 14.40 -24.11 9.67
CA TYR A 100 15.45 -25.12 9.75
C TYR A 100 15.93 -25.46 8.34
N ASP A 101 17.23 -25.49 8.14
CA ASP A 101 17.83 -25.82 6.84
C ASP A 101 19.08 -26.70 7.03
N ASP A 102 18.93 -28.01 6.82
CA ASP A 102 20.03 -28.98 6.87
C ASP A 102 20.62 -29.17 5.46
N PRO A 103 21.95 -29.03 5.28
CA PRO A 103 22.62 -29.26 4.00
C PRO A 103 22.44 -30.67 3.42
N ARG A 104 21.92 -31.62 4.20
CA ARG A 104 21.51 -32.96 3.73
C ARG A 104 20.22 -32.95 2.91
N GLY A 105 19.61 -31.78 2.70
CA GLY A 105 18.41 -31.61 1.87
C GLY A 105 17.11 -31.74 2.65
N PHE A 106 17.13 -31.43 3.95
CA PHE A 106 15.94 -31.38 4.80
C PHE A 106 15.69 -29.95 5.28
N MET A 107 14.52 -29.41 4.97
CA MET A 107 14.15 -28.04 5.33
C MET A 107 12.81 -28.04 6.07
N LEU A 108 12.69 -27.20 7.09
CA LEU A 108 11.41 -26.92 7.73
C LEU A 108 10.98 -25.50 7.47
N HIS A 109 9.70 -25.39 7.14
CA HIS A 109 9.01 -24.14 6.94
C HIS A 109 7.88 -24.03 7.96
N LYS A 110 7.69 -22.85 8.51
CA LYS A 110 6.51 -22.48 9.29
C LYS A 110 5.74 -21.43 8.50
N THR A 111 4.42 -21.51 8.46
CA THR A 111 3.63 -20.41 7.90
C THR A 111 3.83 -19.14 8.72
N LYS A 112 3.86 -17.98 8.06
CA LYS A 112 3.89 -16.67 8.71
C LYS A 112 2.61 -16.41 9.49
N VAL A 113 1.47 -16.82 8.90
CA VAL A 113 0.15 -16.74 9.52
C VAL A 113 -0.35 -18.15 9.83
N GLY A 114 -0.84 -18.36 11.05
CA GLY A 114 -1.30 -19.66 11.56
C GLY A 114 -0.19 -20.55 12.15
N GLU A 115 -0.53 -21.83 12.33
CA GLU A 115 0.33 -22.83 13.01
C GLU A 115 0.72 -24.01 12.11
N ARG A 116 0.66 -23.84 10.78
CA ARG A 116 0.98 -24.94 9.84
C ARG A 116 2.48 -25.03 9.62
N TRP A 117 2.96 -26.27 9.54
CA TRP A 117 4.37 -26.57 9.33
C TRP A 117 4.53 -27.43 8.09
N PHE A 118 5.60 -27.21 7.35
CA PHE A 118 5.91 -27.97 6.15
C PHE A 118 7.35 -28.46 6.23
N ALA A 119 7.54 -29.74 5.90
CA ALA A 119 8.87 -30.31 5.72
C ALA A 119 9.10 -30.52 4.24
N THR A 120 10.26 -30.08 3.76
CA THR A 120 10.73 -30.38 2.41
C THR A 120 11.92 -31.31 2.55
N GLN A 121 11.85 -32.48 1.92
CA GLN A 121 12.94 -33.44 1.87
C GLN A 121 13.16 -33.89 0.42
N VAL A 122 14.41 -34.16 0.06
CA VAL A 122 14.71 -34.74 -1.25
C VAL A 122 14.33 -36.22 -1.25
N ASP A 123 13.42 -36.62 -2.15
CA ASP A 123 13.05 -38.03 -2.29
C ASP A 123 14.25 -38.81 -2.86
N PRO A 124 14.74 -39.86 -2.18
CA PRO A 124 15.90 -40.62 -2.63
C PRO A 124 15.67 -41.38 -3.94
N ARG A 125 14.42 -41.60 -4.36
CA ARG A 125 14.09 -42.30 -5.61
C ARG A 125 14.05 -41.37 -6.82
N SER A 126 13.45 -40.19 -6.66
CA SER A 126 13.28 -39.22 -7.76
C SER A 126 14.35 -38.13 -7.77
N GLY A 127 15.05 -37.91 -6.66
CA GLY A 127 15.99 -36.80 -6.47
C GLY A 127 15.32 -35.43 -6.42
N GLN A 128 13.99 -35.37 -6.41
CA GLN A 128 13.24 -34.12 -6.38
C GLN A 128 12.88 -33.74 -4.94
N PRO A 129 12.86 -32.44 -4.60
CA PRO A 129 12.35 -31.98 -3.32
C PRO A 129 10.84 -32.24 -3.26
N GLN A 130 10.42 -32.98 -2.24
CA GLN A 130 9.02 -33.21 -1.93
C GLN A 130 8.66 -32.48 -0.64
N THR A 131 7.68 -31.60 -0.71
CA THR A 131 7.15 -30.86 0.42
C THR A 131 5.87 -31.53 0.93
N PHE A 132 5.77 -31.72 2.23
CA PHE A 132 4.59 -32.25 2.90
C PHE A 132 4.25 -31.42 4.13
N GLU A 133 2.97 -31.34 4.43
CA GLU A 133 2.47 -30.68 5.64
C GLU A 133 2.65 -31.59 6.84
N LEU A 134 3.16 -31.02 7.93
CA LEU A 134 3.33 -31.69 9.22
C LEU A 134 2.16 -31.36 10.15
N ARG A 135 1.64 -32.37 10.82
CA ARG A 135 0.66 -32.22 11.89
C ARG A 135 1.34 -31.73 13.18
N PRO A 136 0.59 -31.10 14.10
CA PRO A 136 1.15 -30.57 15.35
C PRO A 136 1.94 -31.60 16.19
N GLU A 137 1.48 -32.85 16.21
CA GLU A 137 2.15 -33.95 16.91
C GLU A 137 3.50 -34.29 16.27
N GLU A 138 3.54 -34.33 14.94
CA GLU A 138 4.75 -34.62 14.15
C GLU A 138 5.77 -33.49 14.32
N VAL A 139 5.33 -32.23 14.33
CA VAL A 139 6.19 -31.07 14.60
C VAL A 139 6.81 -31.15 15.99
N THR A 140 6.04 -31.55 16.99
CA THR A 140 6.52 -31.65 18.37
C THR A 140 7.59 -32.73 18.49
N GLN A 141 7.33 -33.91 17.92
CA GLN A 141 8.30 -35.01 17.89
C GLN A 141 9.57 -34.62 17.13
N LEU A 142 9.41 -33.96 15.98
CA LEU A 142 10.53 -33.53 15.15
C LEU A 142 11.40 -32.49 15.87
N LYS A 143 10.79 -31.51 16.55
CA LYS A 143 11.53 -30.53 17.37
C LYS A 143 12.33 -31.19 18.49
N GLN A 144 11.80 -32.24 19.11
CA GLN A 144 12.53 -33.02 20.12
C GLN A 144 13.72 -33.77 19.51
N GLN A 145 13.56 -34.36 18.32
CA GLN A 145 14.65 -35.05 17.62
C GLN A 145 15.75 -34.09 17.15
N LEU A 146 15.36 -32.90 16.70
CA LEU A 146 16.26 -31.84 16.23
C LEU A 146 16.77 -30.94 17.38
N GLN A 147 16.50 -31.30 18.62
CA GLN A 147 16.97 -30.56 19.79
C GLN A 147 18.50 -30.56 19.83
N GLY A 148 19.10 -29.37 19.79
CA GLY A 148 20.56 -29.21 19.76
C GLY A 148 21.19 -29.29 18.36
N SER A 149 20.39 -29.39 17.29
CA SER A 149 20.91 -29.26 15.93
C SER A 149 21.40 -27.83 15.65
N PRO A 150 22.54 -27.63 14.96
CA PRO A 150 23.06 -26.29 14.67
C PRO A 150 22.35 -25.60 13.49
N TYR A 151 21.46 -26.31 12.80
CA TYR A 151 20.84 -25.87 11.54
C TYR A 151 19.53 -25.09 11.75
N TRP A 152 19.19 -24.78 13.00
CA TRP A 152 18.08 -23.88 13.31
C TRP A 152 18.43 -22.46 12.87
N LEU A 153 17.57 -21.86 12.04
CA LEU A 153 17.72 -20.48 11.61
C LEU A 153 17.16 -19.55 12.70
N LEU A 154 18.05 -19.06 13.56
CA LEU A 154 17.74 -18.09 14.60
C LEU A 154 17.36 -16.74 13.96
N GLY A 155 16.07 -16.45 13.87
CA GLY A 155 15.56 -15.19 13.30
C GLY A 155 14.28 -15.31 12.47
N ALA A 156 13.84 -16.53 12.13
CA ALA A 156 12.62 -16.78 11.36
C ALA A 156 11.34 -16.96 12.21
N GLY A 157 11.42 -16.66 13.50
CA GLY A 157 10.33 -16.75 14.47
C GLY A 157 10.41 -15.62 15.48
N ALA A 158 10.14 -14.41 15.02
CA ALA A 158 9.67 -13.29 15.85
C ALA A 158 8.35 -12.83 15.25
#